data_AF-A0A851HBM1-F1
#
_entry.id   AF-A0A851HBM1-F1
#
_cell.length_a   1.000
_cell.length_b   1.000
_cell.length_c   1.000
_cell.angle_alpha   90.00
_cell.angle_beta   90.00
_cell.angle_gamma   90.00
#
_symmetry.space_group_name_H-M   'P 1'
#
loop_
_entity.id
_entity.type
_entity.pdbx_description
1 polymer ?
#
loop_
_entity_poly.entity_id
_entity_poly.type
_entity_poly.pdbx_seq_one_letter_code
_entity_poly.pdbx_strand_id
1 'polypeptide(L)'
;MANPQKNKGARNERAAVEFFVEHFADLVDVKNPARLLGEGRREDGGDLNLLSDTTVQVKAWADLGAAIRSAATTVIEQADYADKPYAIGMVPVPRARKGTIEWIMCCLPDTLPAYVGEPVVSWARVTDLLTWLRDDTGPKGFQVHPRHQRIGTLSHASSADIWCFPPEVFVQALRQARTTRDTSVLQAAS
;
A
#
# COMPACT_ATOMS: atom_id res chain seq x y z
N MET A 1 19.99 -13.61 20.94
CA MET A 1 18.54 -13.77 21.17
C MET A 1 17.82 -12.93 20.13
N ALA A 2 17.12 -13.53 19.17
CA ALA A 2 16.42 -12.78 18.11
C ALA A 2 15.20 -12.06 18.72
N ASN A 3 15.11 -10.73 18.54
CA ASN A 3 14.01 -9.93 19.06
C ASN A 3 12.68 -10.42 18.44
N PRO A 4 11.70 -10.88 19.24
CA PRO A 4 10.41 -11.36 18.75
C PRO A 4 9.66 -10.34 17.86
N GLN A 5 9.84 -9.05 18.12
CA GLN A 5 9.23 -7.98 17.31
C GLN A 5 9.86 -7.91 15.92
N LYS A 6 11.18 -8.07 15.81
CA LYS A 6 11.88 -8.13 14.52
C LYS A 6 11.46 -9.35 13.71
N ASN A 7 11.32 -10.51 14.36
CA ASN A 7 10.79 -11.71 13.72
C ASN A 7 9.35 -11.52 13.22
N LYS A 8 8.51 -10.80 13.97
CA LYS A 8 7.15 -10.46 13.56
C LYS A 8 7.17 -9.54 12.33
N GLY A 9 8.00 -8.50 12.30
CA GLY A 9 8.17 -7.62 11.14
C GLY A 9 8.58 -8.41 9.90
N ALA A 10 9.68 -9.15 9.99
CA ALA A 10 10.21 -9.96 8.90
C ALA A 10 9.24 -11.04 8.40
N ARG A 11 8.33 -11.55 9.25
CA ARG A 11 7.28 -12.48 8.82
C ARG A 11 6.22 -11.77 7.96
N ASN A 12 5.79 -10.57 8.36
CA ASN A 12 4.81 -9.81 7.58
C ASN A 12 5.41 -9.31 6.27
N GLU A 13 6.67 -8.89 6.25
CA GLU A 13 7.36 -8.52 5.01
C GLU A 13 7.42 -9.68 4.02
N ARG A 14 7.75 -10.90 4.47
CA ARG A 14 7.72 -12.10 3.61
C ARG A 14 6.31 -12.39 3.09
N ALA A 15 5.31 -12.33 3.97
CA ALA A 15 3.93 -12.55 3.57
C ALA A 15 3.43 -11.49 2.56
N ALA A 16 3.91 -10.25 2.66
CA ALA A 16 3.59 -9.21 1.68
C ALA A 16 4.21 -9.50 0.31
N VAL A 17 5.47 -9.97 0.27
CA VAL A 17 6.12 -10.43 -0.97
C VAL A 17 5.36 -11.57 -1.60
N GLU A 18 5.04 -12.61 -0.81
CA GLU A 18 4.26 -13.77 -1.26
C GLU A 18 2.90 -13.34 -1.82
N PHE A 19 2.20 -12.44 -1.13
CA PHE A 19 0.92 -11.90 -1.57
C PHE A 19 1.01 -11.19 -2.93
N PHE A 20 2.02 -10.34 -3.15
CA PHE A 20 2.21 -9.68 -4.45
C PHE A 20 2.55 -10.66 -5.56
N VAL A 21 3.43 -11.63 -5.29
CA VAL A 21 3.82 -12.65 -6.28
C VAL A 21 2.65 -13.56 -6.62
N GLU A 22 1.78 -13.90 -5.66
CA GLU A 22 0.62 -14.75 -5.88
C GLU A 22 -0.50 -14.03 -6.65
N HIS A 23 -0.81 -12.78 -6.28
CA HIS A 23 -1.99 -12.08 -6.78
C HIS A 23 -1.72 -11.07 -7.90
N PHE A 24 -0.49 -10.57 -8.01
CA PHE A 24 -0.12 -9.47 -8.90
C PHE A 24 1.25 -9.73 -9.57
N ALA A 25 1.52 -10.98 -9.95
CA ALA A 25 2.77 -11.40 -10.58
C ALA A 25 3.17 -10.56 -11.80
N ASP A 26 2.19 -10.05 -12.55
CA ASP A 26 2.40 -9.23 -13.74
C ASP A 26 3.00 -7.85 -13.44
N LEU A 27 2.87 -7.36 -12.20
CA LEU A 27 3.48 -6.10 -11.78
C LEU A 27 4.91 -6.25 -11.27
N VAL A 28 5.25 -7.43 -10.74
CA VAL A 28 6.55 -7.71 -10.14
C VAL A 28 7.60 -7.80 -11.24
N ASP A 29 8.48 -6.80 -11.32
CA ASP A 29 9.43 -6.60 -12.42
C ASP A 29 10.90 -6.82 -12.02
N VAL A 30 11.15 -7.11 -10.74
CA VAL A 30 12.50 -7.40 -10.25
C VAL A 30 12.83 -8.89 -10.35
N LYS A 31 14.09 -9.20 -10.67
CA LYS A 31 14.56 -10.58 -10.86
C LYS A 31 14.40 -11.49 -9.62
N ASN A 32 14.60 -10.92 -8.43
CA ASN A 32 14.56 -11.65 -7.15
C ASN A 32 13.62 -10.92 -6.17
N PRO A 33 12.30 -11.18 -6.25
CA PRO A 33 11.31 -10.61 -5.35
C PRO A 33 11.58 -11.05 -3.91
N ALA A 34 11.83 -10.11 -2.99
CA ALA A 34 12.19 -10.42 -1.61
C ALA A 34 11.94 -9.24 -0.66
N ARG A 35 11.93 -9.52 0.65
CA ARG A 35 12.10 -8.45 1.65
C ARG A 35 13.53 -7.92 1.58
N LEU A 36 13.71 -6.62 1.75
CA LEU A 36 15.03 -6.02 1.85
C LEU A 36 15.68 -6.34 3.20
N LEU A 37 17.00 -6.52 3.18
CA LEU A 37 17.81 -6.83 4.35
C LEU A 37 18.61 -5.58 4.72
N GLY A 38 18.03 -4.72 5.55
CA GLY A 38 18.65 -3.51 6.08
C GLY A 38 17.71 -2.97 7.15
N GLU A 39 18.13 -3.01 8.41
CA GLU A 39 17.27 -2.58 9.52
C GLU A 39 17.55 -1.12 9.86
N GLY A 40 16.69 -0.21 9.39
CA GLY A 40 16.56 1.15 9.92
C GLY A 40 17.75 2.06 9.64
N ARG A 41 18.49 1.82 8.55
CA ARG A 41 19.47 2.76 8.06
C ARG A 41 18.76 3.87 7.29
N ARG A 42 19.36 5.05 7.33
CA ARG A 42 18.87 6.22 6.58
C ARG A 42 18.83 5.98 5.07
N GLU A 43 19.58 4.98 4.61
CA GLU A 43 19.73 4.56 3.22
C GLU A 43 18.80 3.41 2.79
N ASP A 44 17.83 3.03 3.61
CA ASP A 44 16.95 1.91 3.28
C ASP A 44 15.82 2.35 2.31
N GLY A 45 15.81 1.76 1.12
CA GLY A 45 14.82 2.03 0.06
C GLY A 45 13.48 1.30 0.22
N GLY A 46 12.97 1.20 1.45
CA GLY A 46 11.74 0.50 1.82
C GLY A 46 11.96 -0.94 2.32
N ASP A 47 10.86 -1.66 2.55
CA ASP A 47 10.89 -3.01 3.11
C ASP A 47 10.89 -4.10 2.03
N LEU A 48 10.36 -3.81 0.84
CA LEU A 48 10.15 -4.82 -0.21
C LEU A 48 10.91 -4.47 -1.49
N ASN A 49 11.61 -5.46 -2.05
CA ASN A 49 12.15 -5.45 -3.39
C ASN A 49 11.20 -6.22 -4.30
N LEU A 50 10.24 -5.54 -4.93
CA LEU A 50 9.22 -6.12 -5.80
C LEU A 50 9.05 -5.34 -7.10
N LEU A 51 9.13 -4.02 -7.01
CA LEU A 51 8.81 -3.06 -8.06
C LEU A 51 10.01 -2.13 -8.25
N SER A 52 10.46 -2.00 -9.49
CA SER A 52 11.61 -1.18 -9.87
C SER A 52 11.36 0.32 -9.67
N ASP A 53 10.10 0.75 -9.77
CA ASP A 53 9.65 2.14 -9.73
C ASP A 53 8.89 2.52 -8.45
N THR A 54 8.67 1.58 -7.54
CA THR A 54 7.89 1.81 -6.33
C THR A 54 8.62 1.35 -5.07
N THR A 55 8.62 2.21 -4.05
CA THR A 55 8.99 1.85 -2.68
C THR A 55 7.76 1.40 -1.91
N VAL A 56 7.84 0.25 -1.25
CA VAL A 56 6.78 -0.30 -0.40
C VAL A 56 7.27 -0.41 1.04
N GLN A 57 6.57 0.23 1.98
CA GLN A 57 6.84 0.12 3.42
C GLN A 57 5.73 -0.66 4.13
N VAL A 58 6.10 -1.74 4.81
CA VAL A 58 5.20 -2.59 5.59
C VAL A 58 5.24 -2.19 7.07
N LYS A 59 4.09 -1.91 7.68
CA LYS A 59 3.99 -1.68 9.14
C LYS A 59 3.00 -2.65 9.78
N ALA A 60 3.51 -3.57 10.62
CA ALA A 60 2.71 -4.62 11.27
C ALA A 60 2.52 -4.39 12.79
N TRP A 61 1.96 -3.24 13.17
CA TRP A 61 1.75 -2.86 14.58
C TRP A 61 0.41 -3.37 15.12
N ALA A 62 0.26 -3.32 16.45
CA ALA A 62 -1.02 -3.63 17.10
C ALA A 62 -2.03 -2.48 16.95
N ASP A 63 -1.54 -1.24 17.01
CA ASP A 63 -2.32 -0.05 16.68
C ASP A 63 -2.34 0.15 15.17
N LEU A 64 -3.47 -0.19 14.56
CA LEU A 64 -3.67 -0.14 13.12
C LEU A 64 -3.67 1.29 12.57
N GLY A 65 -4.22 2.25 13.32
CA GLY A 65 -4.28 3.65 12.89
C GLY A 65 -2.88 4.28 12.87
N ALA A 66 -2.10 4.02 13.92
CA ALA A 66 -0.70 4.45 13.98
C ALA A 66 0.15 3.78 12.88
N ALA A 67 -0.07 2.49 12.61
CA ALA A 67 0.61 1.77 11.54
C ALA A 67 0.34 2.38 10.15
N ILE A 68 -0.94 2.65 9.83
CA ILE A 68 -1.37 3.24 8.56
C ILE A 68 -0.71 4.60 8.35
N ARG A 69 -0.79 5.48 9.35
CA ARG A 69 -0.21 6.83 9.26
C ARG A 69 1.30 6.77 9.08
N SER A 70 1.98 5.96 9.89
CA SER A 70 3.44 5.80 9.77
C SER A 70 3.83 5.21 8.41
N ALA A 71 3.14 4.19 7.92
CA ALA A 71 3.45 3.57 6.63
C ALA A 71 3.26 4.57 5.48
N ALA A 72 2.18 5.35 5.49
CA ALA A 72 1.87 6.31 4.43
C ALA A 72 2.84 7.50 4.37
N THR A 73 3.39 7.93 5.51
CA THR A 73 4.29 9.10 5.55
C THR A 73 5.76 8.71 5.43
N THR A 74 6.23 7.68 6.14
CA THR A 74 7.66 7.33 6.18
C THR A 74 8.18 6.73 4.88
N VAL A 75 7.29 6.15 4.07
CA VAL A 75 7.66 5.57 2.77
C VAL A 75 8.14 6.62 1.76
N ILE A 76 7.76 7.89 1.93
CA ILE A 76 8.10 8.97 1.00
C ILE A 76 9.59 9.27 1.06
N GLU A 77 10.15 9.41 2.27
CA GLU A 77 11.59 9.65 2.46
C GLU A 77 12.43 8.48 1.92
N GLN A 78 11.92 7.26 2.02
CA GLN A 78 12.57 6.07 1.49
C GLN A 78 12.50 5.97 -0.03
N ALA A 79 11.40 6.44 -0.63
CA ALA A 79 11.26 6.53 -2.08
C ALA A 79 12.21 7.57 -2.67
N ASP A 80 12.31 8.74 -2.04
CA ASP A 80 13.26 9.78 -2.42
C ASP A 80 14.71 9.28 -2.34
N TYR A 81 15.08 8.62 -1.24
CA TYR A 81 16.42 8.03 -1.09
C TYR A 81 16.71 6.96 -2.16
N ALA A 82 15.74 6.10 -2.46
CA ALA A 82 15.89 5.03 -3.43
C ALA A 82 15.76 5.47 -4.89
N ASP A 83 15.58 6.77 -5.14
CA ASP A 83 15.30 7.35 -6.47
C ASP A 83 14.12 6.64 -7.17
N LYS A 84 13.04 6.39 -6.40
CA LYS A 84 11.82 5.76 -6.92
C LYS A 84 10.68 6.78 -7.00
N PRO A 85 9.99 6.87 -8.14
CA PRO A 85 8.93 7.87 -8.34
C PRO A 85 7.68 7.61 -7.52
N TYR A 86 7.45 6.37 -7.05
CA TYR A 86 6.22 6.01 -6.34
C TYR A 86 6.51 5.47 -4.94
N ALA A 87 5.61 5.77 -4.01
CA ALA A 87 5.73 5.41 -2.60
C ALA A 87 4.39 4.93 -2.04
N ILE A 88 4.35 3.74 -1.42
CA ILE A 88 3.12 3.17 -0.89
C ILE A 88 3.33 2.45 0.45
N GLY A 89 2.50 2.77 1.43
CA GLY A 89 2.42 2.06 2.70
C GLY A 89 1.55 0.82 2.60
N MET A 90 1.87 -0.21 3.38
CA MET A 90 1.14 -1.47 3.43
C MET A 90 1.02 -1.97 4.87
N VAL A 91 -0.19 -2.35 5.28
CA VAL A 91 -0.49 -2.74 6.66
C VAL A 91 -1.33 -4.02 6.67
N PRO A 92 -0.92 -5.07 7.41
CA PRO A 92 -1.65 -6.32 7.43
C PRO A 92 -2.96 -6.15 8.19
N VAL A 93 -4.02 -6.73 7.63
CA VAL A 93 -5.35 -6.73 8.21
C VAL A 93 -5.41 -7.78 9.34
N PRO A 94 -5.60 -7.39 10.62
CA PRO A 94 -5.58 -8.36 11.72
C PRO A 94 -6.71 -9.38 11.60
N ARG A 95 -6.35 -10.67 11.64
CA ARG A 95 -7.31 -11.80 11.54
C ARG A 95 -8.17 -11.73 10.27
N ALA A 96 -7.57 -11.39 9.13
CA ALA A 96 -8.23 -11.44 7.83
C ALA A 96 -8.84 -12.84 7.59
N ARG A 97 -10.04 -12.88 7.01
CA ARG A 97 -10.72 -14.13 6.64
C ARG A 97 -10.41 -14.45 5.19
N LYS A 98 -10.37 -15.74 4.85
CA LYS A 98 -10.27 -16.17 3.45
C LYS A 98 -11.36 -15.50 2.61
N GLY A 99 -10.96 -14.96 1.47
CA GLY A 99 -11.87 -14.27 0.55
C GLY A 99 -12.14 -12.81 0.91
N THR A 100 -11.57 -12.26 1.99
CA THR A 100 -11.60 -10.81 2.29
C THR A 100 -10.25 -10.16 1.97
N ILE A 101 -10.14 -8.85 2.12
CA ILE A 101 -8.83 -8.18 2.00
C ILE A 101 -7.90 -8.59 3.16
N GLU A 102 -6.65 -8.89 2.83
CA GLU A 102 -5.62 -9.28 3.79
C GLU A 102 -4.65 -8.14 4.12
N TRP A 103 -4.65 -7.10 3.28
CA TRP A 103 -3.77 -5.96 3.35
C TRP A 103 -4.53 -4.67 3.09
N ILE A 104 -4.14 -3.62 3.80
CA ILE A 104 -4.53 -2.24 3.53
C ILE A 104 -3.33 -1.57 2.88
N MET A 105 -3.52 -0.99 1.71
CA MET A 105 -2.55 -0.06 1.13
C MET A 105 -2.92 1.35 1.57
N CYS A 106 -1.93 2.20 1.81
CA CYS A 106 -2.15 3.57 2.24
C CYS A 106 -1.09 4.53 1.71
N CYS A 107 -1.52 5.76 1.41
CA CYS A 107 -0.65 6.82 0.90
C CYS A 107 -1.22 8.21 1.22
N LEU A 108 -0.43 9.25 0.96
CA LEU A 108 -0.97 10.60 0.90
C LEU A 108 -1.76 10.76 -0.42
N PRO A 109 -2.74 11.69 -0.48
CA PRO A 109 -3.60 11.86 -1.66
C PRO A 109 -2.82 12.11 -2.96
N ASP A 110 -1.71 12.82 -2.86
CA ASP A 110 -0.85 13.25 -3.96
C ASP A 110 0.25 12.24 -4.34
N THR A 111 0.40 11.14 -3.59
CA THR A 111 1.46 10.14 -3.83
C THR A 111 0.97 8.87 -4.52
N LEU A 112 -0.32 8.77 -4.85
CA LEU A 112 -0.85 7.64 -5.62
C LEU A 112 -0.31 7.68 -7.06
N PRO A 113 0.18 6.57 -7.65
CA PRO A 113 0.87 6.60 -8.95
C PRO A 113 0.06 7.20 -10.11
N ALA A 114 -1.25 6.99 -10.10
CA ALA A 114 -2.18 7.60 -11.04
C ALA A 114 -3.56 7.74 -10.38
N TYR A 115 -4.34 8.68 -10.87
CA TYR A 115 -5.72 8.85 -10.44
C TYR A 115 -6.60 7.69 -10.96
N VAL A 116 -7.23 6.97 -10.03
CA VAL A 116 -8.15 5.85 -10.32
C VAL A 116 -9.53 6.05 -9.67
N GLY A 117 -9.77 7.19 -9.04
CA GLY A 117 -11.03 7.55 -8.38
C GLY A 117 -10.81 8.48 -7.19
N GLU A 118 -11.92 8.95 -6.61
CA GLU A 118 -11.91 9.74 -5.36
C GLU A 118 -12.27 8.87 -4.15
N PRO A 119 -11.84 9.26 -2.93
CA PRO A 119 -12.35 8.67 -1.72
C PRO A 119 -13.87 8.75 -1.66
N VAL A 120 -14.51 7.59 -1.52
CA VAL A 120 -15.98 7.48 -1.46
C VAL A 120 -16.49 7.94 -0.09
N VAL A 121 -15.67 7.80 0.95
CA VAL A 121 -16.02 8.04 2.35
C VAL A 121 -14.81 8.52 3.15
N SER A 122 -15.05 9.39 4.14
CA SER A 122 -14.06 9.77 5.15
C SER A 122 -14.46 9.24 6.52
N TRP A 123 -13.50 8.68 7.24
CA TRP A 123 -13.69 8.08 8.56
C TRP A 123 -12.72 8.66 9.58
N ALA A 124 -13.24 9.00 10.76
CA ALA A 124 -12.41 9.34 11.92
C ALA A 124 -11.85 8.09 12.63
N ARG A 125 -12.54 6.95 12.52
CA ARG A 125 -12.20 5.70 13.22
C ARG A 125 -11.70 4.64 12.25
N VAL A 126 -10.53 4.06 12.56
CA VAL A 126 -9.92 2.99 11.75
C VAL A 126 -10.79 1.73 11.66
N THR A 127 -11.64 1.46 12.66
CA THR A 127 -12.55 0.31 12.67
C THR A 127 -13.65 0.42 11.62
N ASP A 128 -14.16 1.64 11.41
CA ASP A 128 -15.22 1.90 10.42
C ASP A 128 -14.64 1.80 9.01
N LEU A 129 -13.47 2.41 8.79
CA LEU A 129 -12.69 2.26 7.57
C LEU A 129 -12.41 0.78 7.25
N LEU A 130 -11.88 0.01 8.20
CA LEU A 130 -11.56 -1.40 7.98
C LEU A 130 -12.81 -2.23 7.65
N THR A 131 -13.93 -1.93 8.32
CA THR A 131 -15.21 -2.59 8.03
C THR A 131 -15.62 -2.34 6.58
N TRP A 132 -15.53 -1.09 6.13
CA TRP A 132 -15.86 -0.70 4.76
C TRP A 132 -14.93 -1.33 3.71
N LEU A 133 -13.62 -1.32 3.94
CA LEU A 133 -12.65 -1.90 3.01
C LEU A 133 -12.85 -3.43 2.82
N ARG A 134 -13.20 -4.13 3.90
CA ARG A 134 -13.47 -5.58 3.89
C ARG A 134 -14.78 -5.97 3.22
N ASP A 135 -15.68 -5.02 2.99
CA ASP A 135 -17.06 -5.37 2.73
C ASP A 135 -17.32 -5.75 1.28
N ASP A 136 -17.29 -7.06 1.00
CA ASP A 136 -17.68 -7.61 -0.29
C ASP A 136 -19.21 -7.77 -0.44
N THR A 137 -19.97 -7.51 0.63
CA THR A 137 -21.42 -7.67 0.70
C THR A 137 -22.19 -6.34 0.87
N GLY A 138 -21.47 -5.24 1.12
CA GLY A 138 -22.00 -3.91 1.44
C GLY A 138 -22.30 -3.72 2.93
N PRO A 139 -21.79 -2.66 3.59
CA PRO A 139 -22.05 -2.46 5.01
C PRO A 139 -23.32 -1.66 5.17
N LYS A 140 -24.27 -2.12 5.99
CA LYS A 140 -25.24 -1.27 6.71
C LYS A 140 -25.86 -0.10 5.90
N GLY A 141 -26.27 -0.33 4.66
CA GLY A 141 -26.91 0.69 3.82
C GLY A 141 -26.03 1.44 2.81
N PHE A 142 -24.75 1.06 2.63
CA PHE A 142 -23.92 1.56 1.52
C PHE A 142 -23.99 0.64 0.29
N GLN A 143 -23.85 1.23 -0.91
CA GLN A 143 -23.76 0.48 -2.16
C GLN A 143 -22.52 -0.44 -2.14
N VAL A 144 -22.65 -1.67 -2.68
CA VAL A 144 -21.50 -2.57 -2.84
C VAL A 144 -20.57 -1.97 -3.88
N HIS A 145 -19.43 -1.43 -3.44
CA HIS A 145 -18.38 -0.96 -4.36
C HIS A 145 -17.46 -2.14 -4.69
N PRO A 146 -17.05 -2.31 -5.97
CA PRO A 146 -16.00 -3.27 -6.29
C PRO A 146 -14.68 -2.82 -5.64
N ARG A 147 -13.80 -3.78 -5.29
CA ARG A 147 -12.57 -3.50 -4.50
C ARG A 147 -11.68 -2.40 -5.09
N HIS A 148 -11.57 -2.35 -6.42
CA HIS A 148 -10.78 -1.34 -7.13
C HIS A 148 -11.39 0.09 -7.09
N GLN A 149 -12.57 0.27 -6.48
CA GLN A 149 -13.20 1.57 -6.23
C GLN A 149 -13.31 1.88 -4.73
N ARG A 150 -12.80 1.01 -3.86
CA ARG A 150 -12.89 1.21 -2.40
C ARG A 150 -11.74 2.07 -1.88
N ILE A 151 -11.78 3.36 -2.21
CA ILE A 151 -10.89 4.38 -1.64
C ILE A 151 -11.58 5.07 -0.46
N GLY A 152 -10.98 5.03 0.73
CA GLY A 152 -11.47 5.72 1.93
C GLY A 152 -10.42 6.63 2.54
N THR A 153 -10.83 7.71 3.17
CA THR A 153 -9.93 8.64 3.87
C THR A 153 -9.93 8.36 5.37
N LEU A 154 -8.74 8.32 5.98
CA LEU A 154 -8.56 8.29 7.43
C LEU A 154 -8.14 9.67 7.95
N SER A 155 -9.13 10.51 8.25
CA SER A 155 -8.92 11.88 8.74
C SER A 155 -8.66 11.91 10.25
N HIS A 156 -7.81 12.83 10.70
CA HIS A 156 -7.66 13.18 12.12
C HIS A 156 -7.35 14.67 12.22
N ALA A 157 -7.93 15.34 13.22
CA ALA A 157 -8.03 16.81 13.28
C ALA A 157 -6.69 17.57 13.18
N SER A 158 -5.57 16.90 13.43
CA SER A 158 -4.22 17.48 13.46
C SER A 158 -3.22 16.81 12.52
N SER A 159 -3.66 15.97 11.58
CA SER A 159 -2.75 15.26 10.67
C SER A 159 -3.28 15.27 9.24
N ALA A 160 -2.37 15.13 8.27
CA ALA A 160 -2.74 14.94 6.87
C ALA A 160 -3.74 13.78 6.70
N ASP A 161 -4.65 13.96 5.75
CA ASP A 161 -5.54 12.91 5.31
C ASP A 161 -4.74 11.77 4.69
N ILE A 162 -5.03 10.54 5.10
CA ILE A 162 -4.41 9.34 4.54
C ILE A 162 -5.45 8.60 3.73
N TRP A 163 -5.15 8.35 2.46
CA TRP A 163 -5.97 7.48 1.63
C TRP A 163 -5.64 6.03 1.96
N CYS A 164 -6.69 5.22 2.13
CA CYS A 164 -6.61 3.81 2.46
C CYS A 164 -7.48 3.02 1.49
N PHE A 165 -6.94 1.94 0.95
CA PHE A 165 -7.63 1.16 -0.09
C PHE A 165 -7.14 -0.30 -0.14
N PRO A 166 -7.90 -1.21 -0.79
CA PRO A 166 -7.42 -2.54 -1.10
C PRO A 166 -6.24 -2.52 -2.09
N PRO A 167 -5.38 -3.55 -2.11
CA PRO A 167 -4.28 -3.66 -3.06
C PRO A 167 -4.67 -3.50 -4.53
N GLU A 168 -5.88 -3.90 -4.89
CA GLU A 168 -6.41 -3.79 -6.25
C GLU A 168 -6.45 -2.34 -6.77
N VAL A 169 -6.69 -1.35 -5.89
CA VAL A 169 -6.66 0.08 -6.27
C VAL A 169 -5.25 0.51 -6.64
N PHE A 170 -4.26 0.16 -5.82
CA PHE A 170 -2.85 0.49 -6.09
C PHE A 170 -2.37 -0.15 -7.39
N VAL A 171 -2.71 -1.42 -7.59
CA VAL A 171 -2.35 -2.20 -8.79
C VAL A 171 -2.90 -1.51 -10.05
N GLN A 172 -4.17 -1.09 -10.01
CA GLN A 172 -4.77 -0.35 -11.12
C GLN A 172 -4.04 0.99 -11.37
N ALA A 173 -3.77 1.74 -10.31
CA ALA A 173 -3.08 3.03 -10.40
C ALA A 173 -1.68 2.88 -11.00
N LEU A 174 -0.92 1.89 -10.55
CA LEU A 174 0.44 1.64 -11.04
C LEU A 174 0.44 1.22 -12.51
N ARG A 175 -0.48 0.32 -12.93
CA ARG A 175 -0.60 -0.07 -14.35
C ARG A 175 -0.90 1.14 -15.25
N GLN A 176 -1.80 2.02 -14.81
CA GLN A 176 -2.13 3.24 -15.54
C GLN A 176 -0.95 4.23 -15.62
N ALA A 177 -0.22 4.39 -14.52
CA ALA A 177 0.97 5.24 -14.47
C ALA A 177 2.07 4.75 -15.43
N ARG A 178 2.36 3.44 -15.42
CA ARG A 178 3.34 2.80 -16.31
C ARG A 178 2.96 2.95 -17.79
N THR A 179 1.68 2.69 -18.12
CA THR A 179 1.16 2.84 -19.49
C THR A 179 1.33 4.28 -20.01
N THR A 180 1.05 5.27 -19.16
CA THR A 180 1.17 6.69 -19.50
C THR A 180 2.63 7.09 -19.74
N ARG A 181 3.54 6.57 -18.90
CA ARG A 181 4.99 6.81 -19.03
C ARG A 181 5.53 6.24 -20.33
N ASP A 182 5.19 5.00 -20.66
CA ASP A 182 5.66 4.34 -21.89
C ASP A 182 5.19 5.10 -23.15
N THR A 183 3.94 5.57 -23.15
CA THR A 183 3.39 6.38 -24.24
C THR A 183 4.15 7.70 -24.41
N SER A 184 4.49 8.36 -23.30
CA SER A 184 5.21 9.63 -23.31
C SER A 184 6.65 9.48 -23.84
N VAL A 185 7.33 8.38 -23.48
CA VAL A 185 8.69 8.08 -23.97
C VAL A 185 8.69 7.83 -25.49
N LEU A 186 7.69 7.12 -26.01
CA LEU A 186 7.56 6.88 -27.45
C LEU A 186 7.33 8.16 -28.25
N GLN A 187 6.50 9.08 -27.74
CA GLN A 187 6.24 10.38 -28.37
C GLN A 187 7.47 11.31 -28.35
N ALA A 188 8.30 11.24 -27.31
CA ALA A 188 9.52 12.04 -27.23
C ALA A 188 10.63 11.53 -28.17
N ALA A 189 10.54 10.28 -28.64
CA ALA A 189 11.52 9.65 -29.53
C ALA A 189 11.17 9.76 -31.03
N SER A 190 9.95 10.22 -31.37
CA SER A 190 9.46 10.43 -32.74
C SER A 190 9.65 11.88 -33.20
#